data_AF-A0A3C1GBF9-F1
#
_entry.id   AF-A0A3C1GBF9-F1
#
_cell.length_a   1.000
_cell.length_b   1.000
_cell.length_c   1.000
_cell.angle_alpha   90.00
_cell.angle_beta   90.00
_cell.angle_gamma   90.00
#
_symmetry.space_group_name_H-M   'P 1'
#
loop_
_entity.id
_entity.type
_entity.pdbx_description
1 polymer ?
#
loop_
_entity_poly.entity_id
_entity_poly.type
_entity_poly.pdbx_seq_one_letter_code
_entity_poly.pdbx_strand_id
1 'polypeptide(L)'
;MVTTGEALEVISGGRAIYTPEFAQRVCDALGVEWDAELVQVYETDILPLGVRMKHGPADGVWSLELARYIAEQLGVQDKAQRFLGRGSQAREYARVVTEALGVKASG
;
A
#
# COMPACT_ATOMS: atom_id res chain seq x y z
N MET A 1 -7.33 -11.84 -9.72
CA MET A 1 -7.99 -10.55 -9.44
C MET A 1 -7.72 -10.25 -7.98
N VAL A 2 -7.24 -9.05 -7.64
CA VAL A 2 -7.07 -8.64 -6.23
C VAL A 2 -8.44 -8.15 -5.75
N THR A 3 -8.94 -8.67 -4.65
CA THR A 3 -10.18 -8.21 -4.03
C THR A 3 -9.94 -6.97 -3.17
N THR A 4 -10.99 -6.21 -2.86
CA THR A 4 -10.93 -5.08 -1.92
C THR A 4 -10.37 -5.51 -0.56
N GLY A 5 -10.75 -6.69 -0.05
CA GLY A 5 -10.24 -7.22 1.22
C GLY A 5 -8.74 -7.51 1.19
N GLU A 6 -8.26 -8.21 0.15
CA GLU A 6 -6.83 -8.47 -0.04
C GLU A 6 -6.03 -7.17 -0.22
N ALA A 7 -6.58 -6.19 -0.94
CA ALA A 7 -5.96 -4.88 -1.13
C ALA A 7 -5.78 -4.14 0.21
N LEU A 8 -6.77 -4.19 1.11
CA LEU A 8 -6.69 -3.61 2.45
C LEU A 8 -5.63 -4.30 3.33
N GLU A 9 -5.55 -5.63 3.27
CA GLU A 9 -4.51 -6.40 3.97
C GLU A 9 -3.11 -6.02 3.49
N VAL A 10 -2.95 -5.90 2.17
CA VAL A 10 -1.69 -5.53 1.49
C VAL A 10 -1.18 -4.16 1.95
N ILE A 11 -2.03 -3.15 2.01
CA ILE A 11 -1.62 -1.80 2.42
C ILE A 11 -1.39 -1.69 3.93
N SER A 12 -2.00 -2.58 4.73
CA SER A 12 -1.80 -2.62 6.19
C SER A 12 -0.42 -3.15 6.63
N GLY A 13 0.33 -3.81 5.72
CA GLY A 13 1.61 -4.46 6.05
C GLY A 13 2.74 -3.48 6.41
N GLY A 14 2.80 -2.32 5.76
CA GLY A 14 3.74 -1.22 6.03
C GLY A 14 5.25 -1.52 5.86
N ARG A 15 5.62 -2.73 5.49
CA ARG A 15 7.02 -3.24 5.48
C ARG A 15 7.42 -3.98 4.21
N ALA A 16 6.54 -4.04 3.21
CA ALA A 16 6.78 -4.78 1.97
C ALA A 16 7.07 -3.83 0.81
N ILE A 17 7.82 -4.31 -0.17
CA ILE A 17 7.91 -3.73 -1.50
C ILE A 17 7.10 -4.61 -2.43
N TYR A 18 6.29 -3.96 -3.26
CA TYR A 18 5.51 -4.61 -4.30
C TYR A 18 6.04 -4.24 -5.68
N THR A 19 5.84 -5.12 -6.66
CA THR A 19 6.07 -4.75 -8.05
C THR A 19 5.05 -3.69 -8.48
N PRO A 20 5.38 -2.80 -9.42
CA PRO A 20 4.44 -1.79 -9.92
C PRO A 20 3.11 -2.38 -10.40
N GLU A 21 3.13 -3.55 -11.06
CA GLU A 21 1.92 -4.21 -11.56
C GLU A 21 1.05 -4.80 -10.45
N PHE A 22 1.64 -5.17 -9.31
CA PHE A 22 0.86 -5.56 -8.14
C PHE A 22 0.26 -4.34 -7.45
N ALA A 23 1.03 -3.27 -7.27
CA ALA A 23 0.56 -2.01 -6.68
C ALA A 23 -0.59 -1.39 -7.49
N GLN A 24 -0.51 -1.39 -8.83
CA GLN A 24 -1.59 -0.93 -9.70
C GLN A 24 -2.88 -1.72 -9.46
N ARG A 25 -2.80 -3.06 -9.40
CA ARG A 25 -3.98 -3.91 -9.12
C ARG A 25 -4.60 -3.65 -7.75
N VAL A 26 -3.80 -3.20 -6.77
CA VAL A 26 -4.30 -2.78 -5.45
C VAL A 26 -5.06 -1.46 -5.56
N CYS A 27 -4.54 -0.47 -6.29
CA CYS A 27 -5.27 0.77 -6.58
C CYS A 27 -6.60 0.50 -7.30
N ASP A 28 -6.58 -0.33 -8.35
CA ASP A 28 -7.79 -0.72 -9.09
C ASP A 28 -8.85 -1.36 -8.19
N ALA A 29 -8.43 -2.26 -7.28
CA ALA A 29 -9.32 -2.97 -6.35
C ALA A 29 -9.97 -2.04 -5.29
N LEU A 30 -9.37 -0.87 -5.07
CA LEU A 30 -9.85 0.16 -4.15
C LEU A 30 -10.50 1.35 -4.87
N GLY A 31 -10.60 1.31 -6.20
CA GLY A 31 -11.21 2.36 -7.01
C GLY A 31 -10.40 3.66 -7.02
N VAL A 32 -9.08 3.57 -6.89
CA VAL A 32 -8.15 4.70 -6.88
C VAL A 32 -7.33 4.71 -8.17
N GLU A 33 -7.10 5.90 -8.74
CA GLU A 33 -6.25 6.05 -9.93
C GLU A 33 -4.80 5.64 -9.61
N TRP A 34 -4.08 5.09 -10.59
CA TRP A 34 -2.67 4.71 -10.41
C TRP A 34 -1.75 5.83 -10.90
N ASP A 35 -0.71 6.13 -10.12
CA ASP A 35 0.34 7.08 -10.49
C ASP A 35 1.70 6.38 -10.58
N ALA A 36 2.33 6.45 -11.76
CA ALA A 36 3.65 5.87 -12.01
C ALA A 36 4.77 6.54 -11.21
N GLU A 37 4.56 7.78 -10.71
CA GLU A 37 5.53 8.48 -9.85
C GLU A 37 5.73 7.78 -8.48
N LEU A 38 4.86 6.84 -8.11
CA LEU A 38 5.02 6.01 -6.91
C LEU A 38 6.16 4.99 -7.03
N VAL A 39 6.62 4.71 -8.25
CA VAL A 39 7.64 3.71 -8.52
C VAL A 39 9.02 4.25 -8.18
N GLN A 40 9.76 3.52 -7.35
CA GLN A 40 11.15 3.82 -7.01
C GLN A 40 12.06 2.66 -7.38
N VAL A 41 13.31 2.98 -7.69
CA VAL A 41 14.35 1.98 -7.90
C VAL A 41 14.98 1.63 -6.57
N TYR A 42 14.93 0.36 -6.18
CA TYR A 42 15.55 -0.13 -4.95
C TYR A 42 16.81 -0.93 -5.27
N GLU A 43 17.91 -0.58 -4.61
CA GLU A 43 19.13 -1.37 -4.63
C GLU A 43 19.05 -2.47 -3.54
N THR A 44 19.20 -3.73 -3.95
CA THR A 44 19.49 -4.94 -3.12
C THR A 44 18.33 -5.74 -2.52
N ASP A 45 18.73 -6.89 -1.96
CA ASP A 45 18.05 -8.07 -1.37
C ASP A 45 16.96 -7.80 -0.32
N ILE A 46 16.02 -6.91 -0.65
CA ILE A 46 14.82 -6.74 0.15
C ILE A 46 13.96 -7.97 -0.12
N LEU A 47 13.79 -8.82 0.89
CA LEU A 47 12.79 -9.88 0.91
C LEU A 47 11.47 -9.28 1.44
N PRO A 48 10.56 -8.79 0.57
CA PRO A 48 9.18 -8.66 0.98
C PRO A 48 8.64 -10.06 1.24
N LEU A 49 7.97 -10.24 2.37
CA LEU A 49 7.07 -11.38 2.53
C LEU A 49 6.09 -11.35 1.35
N GLY A 50 6.34 -12.21 0.34
CA GLY A 50 5.45 -12.40 -0.81
C GLY A 50 6.11 -12.36 -2.20
N VAL A 51 7.27 -11.72 -2.41
CA VAL A 51 7.89 -11.66 -3.76
C VAL A 51 9.42 -11.72 -3.67
N ARG A 52 10.02 -12.77 -4.24
CA ARG A 52 11.49 -12.84 -4.44
C ARG A 52 11.87 -11.90 -5.59
N MET A 53 12.50 -10.77 -5.31
CA MET A 53 13.15 -9.98 -6.35
C MET A 53 14.58 -10.51 -6.57
N LYS A 54 14.96 -10.71 -7.85
CA LYS A 54 16.30 -11.13 -8.27
C LYS A 54 17.33 -10.07 -7.88
N HIS A 55 18.55 -10.48 -7.56
CA HIS A 55 19.70 -9.58 -7.34
C HIS A 55 19.81 -8.52 -8.45
N GLY A 56 19.81 -7.24 -8.08
CA GLY A 56 19.93 -6.08 -8.98
C GLY A 56 19.02 -4.92 -8.57
N PRO A 57 19.21 -3.71 -9.15
CA PRO A 57 18.26 -2.63 -9.00
C PRO A 57 16.92 -3.05 -9.61
N ALA A 58 15.82 -2.78 -8.92
CA ALA A 58 14.51 -3.11 -9.44
C ALA A 58 13.43 -2.13 -9.00
N ASP A 59 12.46 -1.94 -9.88
CA ASP A 59 11.32 -1.07 -9.67
C ASP A 59 10.39 -1.66 -8.62
N GLY A 60 9.96 -0.84 -7.68
CA GLY A 60 9.04 -1.25 -6.65
C GLY A 60 8.27 -0.10 -6.03
N VAL A 61 7.32 -0.47 -5.20
CA VAL A 61 6.46 0.45 -4.46
C VAL A 61 6.43 0.02 -3.00
N TRP A 62 6.86 0.90 -2.11
CA TRP A 62 6.83 0.63 -0.68
C TRP A 62 5.39 0.64 -0.16
N SER A 63 4.99 -0.38 0.60
CA SER A 63 3.60 -0.57 1.02
C SER A 63 3.04 0.59 1.84
N LEU A 64 3.89 1.28 2.63
CA LEU A 64 3.47 2.48 3.36
C LEU A 64 3.20 3.66 2.41
N GLU A 65 4.03 3.85 1.37
CA GLU A 65 3.81 4.91 0.39
C GLU A 65 2.54 4.64 -0.41
N LEU A 66 2.29 3.38 -0.78
CA LEU A 66 1.04 2.96 -1.41
C LEU A 66 -0.17 3.25 -0.50
N ALA A 67 -0.10 2.91 0.79
CA ALA A 67 -1.17 3.17 1.75
C ALA A 67 -1.45 4.67 1.91
N ARG A 68 -0.39 5.49 1.99
CA ARG A 68 -0.48 6.95 2.07
C ARG A 68 -1.11 7.53 0.81
N TYR A 69 -0.65 7.13 -0.36
CA TYR A 69 -1.18 7.59 -1.64
C TYR A 69 -2.68 7.30 -1.78
N ILE A 70 -3.11 6.07 -1.47
CA ILE A 70 -4.54 5.70 -1.50
C ILE A 70 -5.35 6.56 -0.54
N ALA A 71 -4.83 6.81 0.67
CA ALA A 71 -5.51 7.68 1.62
C ALA A 71 -5.57 9.15 1.17
N GLU A 72 -4.55 9.64 0.46
CA GLU A 72 -4.52 10.97 -0.16
C GLU A 72 -5.56 11.09 -1.28
N GLN A 73 -5.65 10.10 -2.17
CA GLN A 73 -6.64 10.05 -3.25
C GLN A 73 -8.08 9.99 -2.74
N LEU A 74 -8.30 9.40 -1.57
CA LEU A 74 -9.59 9.36 -0.89
C LEU A 74 -9.83 10.58 0.03
N GLY A 75 -8.87 11.50 0.17
CA GLY A 75 -8.98 12.69 1.02
C GLY A 75 -9.05 12.40 2.52
N VAL A 76 -8.48 11.28 2.99
CA VAL A 76 -8.53 10.84 4.39
C VAL A 76 -7.17 10.75 5.08
N GLN A 77 -6.08 11.14 4.39
CA GLN A 77 -4.71 11.03 4.89
C GLN A 77 -4.46 11.75 6.23
N ASP A 78 -5.13 12.88 6.47
CA ASP A 78 -4.94 13.71 7.67
C ASP A 78 -5.32 12.98 8.95
N LYS A 79 -6.20 11.97 8.84
CA LYS A 79 -6.62 11.12 9.97
C LYS A 79 -5.50 10.20 10.47
N ALA A 80 -4.45 9.97 9.68
CA ALA A 80 -3.36 9.03 9.96
C ALA A 80 -2.00 9.69 10.25
N GLN A 81 -1.91 11.03 10.26
CA GLN A 81 -0.63 11.77 10.39
C GLN A 81 0.06 11.67 11.76
N ARG A 82 -0.62 11.21 12.81
CA ARG A 82 -0.09 11.23 14.20
C ARG A 82 0.73 9.99 14.60
N PHE A 83 0.97 9.05 13.69
CA PHE A 83 1.59 7.75 14.01
C PHE A 83 3.10 7.74 13.70
N LEU A 84 3.93 7.36 14.69
CA LEU A 84 5.40 7.52 14.66
C LEU A 84 6.17 6.32 14.05
N GLY A 85 5.52 5.23 13.63
CA GLY A 85 6.18 4.04 13.08
C GLY A 85 5.60 3.61 11.73
N ARG A 86 6.46 3.23 10.77
CA ARG A 86 6.03 2.85 9.40
C ARG A 86 4.92 1.80 9.38
N GLY A 87 5.04 0.77 10.22
CA GLY A 87 4.02 -0.28 10.32
C GLY A 87 2.73 0.17 11.00
N SER A 88 2.80 0.99 12.05
CA SER A 88 1.60 1.51 12.72
C SER A 88 0.88 2.56 11.87
N GLN A 89 1.64 3.36 11.11
CA GLN A 89 1.13 4.35 10.19
C GLN A 89 0.42 3.68 8.98
N ALA A 90 1.00 2.63 8.40
CA ALA A 90 0.37 1.88 7.32
C ALA A 90 -0.95 1.21 7.75
N ARG A 91 -1.00 0.64 8.97
CA ARG A 91 -2.24 0.10 9.55
C ARG A 91 -3.29 1.19 9.75
N GLU A 92 -2.88 2.38 10.17
CA GLU A 92 -3.81 3.49 10.34
C GLU A 92 -4.34 3.98 8.99
N TYR A 93 -3.49 4.10 7.96
CA TYR A 93 -3.94 4.39 6.61
C TYR A 93 -4.96 3.34 6.13
N ALA A 94 -4.67 2.05 6.32
CA ALA A 94 -5.59 0.98 5.97
C ALA A 94 -6.95 1.10 6.71
N ARG A 95 -6.92 1.47 8.00
CA ARG A 95 -8.14 1.70 8.80
C ARG A 95 -8.99 2.84 8.23
N VAL A 96 -8.38 3.99 7.96
CA VAL A 96 -9.14 5.18 7.47
C VAL A 96 -9.62 4.99 6.03
N VAL A 97 -8.88 4.24 5.21
CA VAL A 97 -9.30 3.82 3.86
C VAL A 97 -10.50 2.85 3.96
N THR A 98 -10.45 1.87 4.87
CA THR A 98 -11.56 0.94 5.13
C THR A 98 -12.84 1.71 5.50
N GLU A 99 -12.73 2.70 6.38
CA GLU A 99 -13.84 3.58 6.78
C GLU A 99 -14.38 4.40 5.60
N ALA A 100 -13.49 4.96 4.77
CA ALA A 100 -13.87 5.76 3.61
C ALA A 100 -14.63 4.95 2.55
N LEU A 101 -14.22 3.70 2.34
CA LEU A 101 -14.84 2.80 1.37
C LEU A 101 -16.15 2.16 1.87
N GLY A 102 -16.54 2.40 3.13
CA GLY A 102 -17.73 1.80 3.73
C GLY A 102 -17.62 0.28 3.92
N VAL A 103 -16.41 -0.27 3.85
CA VAL A 103 -16.15 -1.69 4.08
C VAL A 103 -16.21 -1.91 5.58
N LYS A 104 -17.22 -2.63 6.07
CA LYS A 104 -17.26 -3.03 7.47
C LYS A 104 -16.10 -3.99 7.72
N ALA A 105 -15.20 -3.65 8.63
CA ALA A 105 -14.23 -4.60 9.14
C ALA A 105 -15.00 -5.78 9.75
N SER A 106 -14.98 -6.93 9.08
CA SER A 106 -15.46 -8.18 9.64
C SER A 106 -14.53 -8.50 10.81
N GLY A 107 -15.02 -8.30 12.04
CA GLY A 107 -14.29 -8.55 13.28
C GLY A 107 -14.04 -10.03 13.55
#